data_AF-A0A9E4L4X2-F1
#
_entry.id   AF-A0A9E4L4X2-F1
#
_cell.length_a   1.000
_cell.length_b   1.000
_cell.length_c   1.000
_cell.angle_alpha   90.00
_cell.angle_beta   90.00
_cell.angle_gamma   90.00
#
_symmetry.space_group_name_H-M   'P 1'
#
loop_
_entity.id
_entity.type
_entity.pdbx_description
1 polymer ?
#
loop_
_entity_poly.entity_id
_entity_poly.type
_entity_poly.pdbx_seq_one_letter_code
_entity_poly.pdbx_strand_id
1 'polypeptide(L)'
;MTQVKGREGDRLPERRRSHEFVRNEYDDWQERQRGRNWTLEQVPFYRGKGRHDEHNPFDWHRYDFLKYYDQVYGRKCGAAGIGKLRDVGLVRVGEGDGEHPFLAENPDLLAREGIRKIDAARFADQQARYAEALQAHGVKVYWIEFPERLVGAFGPVVDKHAAGDLLFLPGGAIVPKHGTAAAGLKSFGRPEYLARWAYWNLGLPPLVTVNGKGVWEPGVFLADDVYCQAIGAAANEDGYAQVVDKIKSVCGEGMSFVRILTPGWWGFDRESGVSAHANNLIAPLDVDKVLAYPAGLCKDSNWWLWDKGYRIVEVPYEDQIAHRPTNAVVIEPGLVAINAAAQATIERVRAAGVEVVPVDYGEHGGGLASATMQIWRDPGPRKFG
;
A
#
# COMPACT_ATOMS: atom_id res chain seq x y z
N MET A 1 24.96 1.56 -44.51
CA MET A 1 23.57 1.06 -44.48
C MET A 1 22.65 2.26 -44.31
N THR A 2 21.81 2.47 -45.29
CA THR A 2 21.08 3.71 -45.57
C THR A 2 19.92 3.89 -44.58
N GLN A 3 19.88 5.00 -43.86
CA GLN A 3 18.70 5.44 -43.12
C GLN A 3 17.57 5.67 -44.12
N VAL A 4 16.48 4.90 -43.97
CA VAL A 4 15.23 5.13 -44.69
C VAL A 4 14.64 6.43 -44.16
N LYS A 5 14.64 7.48 -45.01
CA LYS A 5 13.84 8.69 -44.79
C LYS A 5 12.37 8.28 -44.69
N GLY A 6 11.77 8.47 -43.52
CA GLY A 6 10.34 8.24 -43.29
C GLY A 6 9.49 9.08 -44.25
N ARG A 7 8.48 8.45 -44.83
CA ARG A 7 7.47 9.13 -45.67
C ARG A 7 6.73 10.16 -44.81
N GLU A 8 6.60 11.38 -45.33
CA GLU A 8 5.53 12.30 -44.95
C GLU A 8 4.20 11.58 -45.17
N GLY A 9 3.46 11.27 -44.11
CA GLY A 9 2.13 10.68 -44.28
C GLY A 9 1.49 10.00 -43.08
N ASP A 10 2.25 9.47 -42.12
CA ASP A 10 1.64 8.80 -40.97
C ASP A 10 1.37 9.80 -39.84
N ARG A 11 0.44 10.72 -40.08
CA ARG A 11 -0.28 11.33 -38.95
C ARG A 11 -1.04 10.19 -38.28
N LEU A 12 -0.72 9.94 -37.01
CA LEU A 12 -1.50 9.06 -36.14
C LEU A 12 -3.00 9.32 -36.38
N PRO A 13 -3.84 8.28 -36.58
CA PRO A 13 -5.24 8.46 -36.94
C PRO A 13 -5.95 9.39 -35.96
N GLU A 14 -6.70 10.36 -36.48
CA GLU A 14 -7.39 11.41 -35.71
C GLU A 14 -8.34 10.86 -34.63
N ARG A 15 -8.74 9.58 -34.73
CA ARG A 15 -9.59 8.89 -33.74
C ARG A 15 -8.90 8.48 -32.43
N ARG A 16 -7.61 8.76 -32.24
CA ARG A 16 -6.98 8.72 -30.91
C ARG A 16 -6.90 10.11 -30.25
N ARG A 17 -7.72 11.07 -30.68
CA ARG A 17 -7.89 12.31 -29.94
C ARG A 17 -8.81 12.07 -28.74
N SER A 18 -8.10 11.97 -27.60
CA SER A 18 -8.54 12.27 -26.24
C SER A 18 -9.72 11.46 -25.69
N HIS A 19 -9.42 10.49 -24.82
CA HIS A 19 -10.05 10.60 -23.50
C HIS A 19 -9.86 12.05 -23.07
N GLU A 20 -10.95 12.77 -22.76
CA GLU A 20 -10.84 14.13 -22.20
C GLU A 20 -9.72 14.11 -21.18
N PHE A 21 -8.73 14.97 -21.38
CA PHE A 21 -7.63 15.06 -20.45
C PHE A 21 -8.22 15.63 -19.15
N VAL A 22 -8.59 14.73 -18.24
CA VAL A 22 -9.11 15.12 -16.93
C VAL A 22 -7.92 15.66 -16.15
N ARG A 23 -7.92 16.98 -16.00
CA ARG A 23 -6.92 17.72 -15.24
C ARG A 23 -6.85 17.16 -13.82
N ASN A 24 -5.65 16.83 -13.36
CA ASN A 24 -5.40 16.25 -12.03
C ASN A 24 -4.60 17.19 -11.11
N GLU A 25 -4.29 16.75 -9.89
CA GLU A 25 -3.56 17.56 -8.90
C GLU A 25 -2.15 17.95 -9.37
N TYR A 26 -1.49 17.08 -10.15
CA TYR A 26 -0.17 17.35 -10.71
C TYR A 26 -0.25 18.41 -11.82
N ASP A 27 -1.28 18.38 -12.67
CA ASP A 27 -1.52 19.41 -13.68
C ASP A 27 -1.79 20.77 -13.04
N ASP A 28 -2.58 20.79 -11.95
CA ASP A 28 -2.80 21.98 -11.13
C ASP A 28 -1.51 22.52 -10.52
N TRP A 29 -0.63 21.63 -10.05
CA TRP A 29 0.69 22.01 -9.57
C TRP A 29 1.55 22.62 -10.67
N GLN A 30 1.58 22.01 -11.85
CA GLN A 30 2.32 22.50 -13.01
C GLN A 30 1.80 23.87 -13.47
N GLU A 31 0.50 24.10 -13.46
CA GLU A 31 -0.07 25.40 -13.80
C GLU A 31 0.32 26.48 -12.78
N ARG A 32 0.35 26.13 -11.48
CA ARG A 32 0.91 27.03 -10.45
C ARG A 32 2.39 27.32 -10.71
N GLN A 33 3.18 26.33 -11.13
CA GLN A 33 4.60 26.51 -11.45
C GLN A 33 4.79 27.44 -12.65
N ARG A 34 3.98 27.33 -13.70
CA ARG A 34 4.05 28.22 -14.88
C ARG A 34 3.81 29.70 -14.54
N GLY A 35 2.99 29.97 -13.53
CA GLY A 35 2.73 31.33 -13.05
C GLY A 35 3.85 31.95 -12.20
N ARG A 36 4.91 31.21 -11.85
CA ARG A 36 6.01 31.73 -11.01
C ARG A 36 7.07 32.44 -11.85
N ASN A 37 7.71 33.44 -11.24
CA ASN A 37 8.92 34.04 -11.78
C ASN A 37 10.12 33.16 -11.43
N TRP A 38 10.63 32.44 -12.44
CA TRP A 38 11.78 31.56 -12.30
C TRP A 38 13.10 32.31 -12.49
N THR A 39 14.08 31.99 -11.67
CA THR A 39 15.44 32.52 -11.78
C THR A 39 16.46 31.38 -11.69
N LEU A 40 17.61 31.53 -12.36
CA LEU A 40 18.67 30.51 -12.31
C LEU A 40 19.24 30.34 -10.90
N GLU A 41 19.14 31.36 -10.03
CA GLU A 41 19.55 31.29 -8.62
C GLU A 41 18.76 30.27 -7.79
N GLN A 42 17.59 29.85 -8.28
CA GLN A 42 16.78 28.80 -7.65
C GLN A 42 17.23 27.39 -8.06
N VAL A 43 18.03 27.26 -9.12
CA VAL A 43 18.52 25.96 -9.57
C VAL A 43 19.61 25.50 -8.62
N PRO A 44 19.49 24.31 -8.02
CA PRO A 44 20.55 23.75 -7.20
C PRO A 44 21.88 23.77 -7.93
N PHE A 45 22.91 24.21 -7.23
CA PHE A 45 24.28 24.29 -7.72
C PHE A 45 24.53 25.30 -8.85
N TYR A 46 23.59 26.20 -9.15
CA TYR A 46 23.90 27.36 -9.95
C TYR A 46 24.98 28.22 -9.25
N ARG A 47 25.97 28.71 -10.01
CA ARG A 47 27.14 29.44 -9.49
C ARG A 47 27.11 30.92 -9.81
N GLY A 48 26.08 31.39 -10.53
CA GLY A 48 25.96 32.78 -10.98
C GLY A 48 26.43 32.97 -12.42
N LYS A 49 26.04 34.11 -12.99
CA LYS A 49 26.41 34.49 -14.36
C LYS A 49 27.92 34.67 -14.48
N GLY A 50 28.52 34.12 -15.54
CA GLY A 50 29.95 34.24 -15.84
C GLY A 50 30.86 33.22 -15.14
N ARG A 51 30.30 32.32 -14.32
CA ARG A 51 31.04 31.26 -13.60
C ARG A 51 30.84 29.88 -14.23
N HIS A 52 30.85 29.83 -15.56
CA HIS A 52 30.56 28.60 -16.33
C HIS A 52 31.48 27.44 -15.91
N ASP A 53 32.76 27.73 -15.74
CA ASP A 53 33.80 26.72 -15.46
C ASP A 53 33.76 26.20 -14.01
N GLU A 54 32.90 26.78 -13.16
CA GLU A 54 32.71 26.37 -11.78
C GLU A 54 31.50 25.46 -11.59
N HIS A 55 30.68 25.26 -12.63
CA HIS A 55 29.62 24.27 -12.60
C HIS A 55 30.22 22.87 -12.72
N ASN A 56 29.88 22.00 -11.77
CA ASN A 56 30.38 20.64 -11.72
C ASN A 56 29.22 19.64 -11.81
N PRO A 57 29.14 18.79 -12.86
CA PRO A 57 28.08 17.78 -12.95
C PRO A 57 28.08 16.79 -11.77
N PHE A 58 29.22 16.59 -11.08
CA PHE A 58 29.31 15.73 -9.90
C PHE A 58 28.54 16.28 -8.68
N ASP A 59 28.15 17.56 -8.67
CA ASP A 59 27.30 18.10 -7.61
C ASP A 59 25.94 17.37 -7.56
N TRP A 60 25.43 16.95 -8.72
CA TRP A 60 24.19 16.17 -8.82
C TRP A 60 24.32 14.77 -8.20
N HIS A 61 25.52 14.21 -8.07
CA HIS A 61 25.70 12.89 -7.43
C HIS A 61 25.53 12.95 -5.91
N ARG A 62 25.65 14.13 -5.31
CA ARG A 62 25.42 14.38 -3.89
C ARG A 62 24.00 14.89 -3.61
N TYR A 63 23.20 15.00 -4.66
CA TYR A 63 21.87 15.55 -4.61
C TYR A 63 20.87 14.44 -4.34
N ASP A 64 20.21 14.53 -3.19
CA ASP A 64 19.12 13.64 -2.86
C ASP A 64 17.81 14.17 -3.46
N PHE A 65 17.28 13.43 -4.44
CA PHE A 65 16.03 13.76 -5.12
C PHE A 65 14.84 13.86 -4.15
N LEU A 66 14.85 13.08 -3.06
CA LEU A 66 13.74 13.07 -2.09
C LEU A 66 13.57 14.42 -1.39
N LYS A 67 14.63 15.24 -1.28
CA LYS A 67 14.57 16.59 -0.70
C LYS A 67 13.77 17.59 -1.53
N TYR A 68 13.54 17.30 -2.80
CA TYR A 68 12.87 18.17 -3.77
C TYR A 68 11.68 17.49 -4.43
N TYR A 69 11.31 16.31 -3.95
CA TYR A 69 10.22 15.52 -4.51
C TYR A 69 8.91 16.32 -4.56
N ASP A 70 8.60 17.06 -3.50
CA ASP A 70 7.43 17.92 -3.39
C ASP A 70 7.47 19.11 -4.36
N GLN A 71 8.65 19.63 -4.68
CA GLN A 71 8.81 20.68 -5.69
C GLN A 71 8.61 20.14 -7.12
N VAL A 72 8.92 18.86 -7.35
CA VAL A 72 8.69 18.22 -8.65
C VAL A 72 7.22 17.85 -8.80
N TYR A 73 6.66 17.13 -7.83
CA TYR A 73 5.33 16.52 -7.93
C TYR A 73 4.21 17.33 -7.27
N GLY A 74 4.53 18.41 -6.57
CA GLY A 74 3.55 19.26 -5.89
C GLY A 74 2.94 18.64 -4.63
N ARG A 75 3.47 17.49 -4.18
CA ARG A 75 2.97 16.73 -3.05
C ARG A 75 4.06 15.89 -2.40
N LYS A 76 3.80 15.45 -1.17
CA LYS A 76 4.58 14.42 -0.49
C LYS A 76 4.05 13.02 -0.83
N CYS A 77 4.91 12.02 -0.67
CA CYS A 77 4.63 10.62 -0.91
C CYS A 77 5.46 9.76 0.05
N GLY A 78 4.87 8.68 0.53
CA GLY A 78 5.53 7.69 1.38
C GLY A 78 4.69 7.43 2.63
N ALA A 79 4.23 6.20 2.78
CA ALA A 79 3.52 5.70 3.95
C ALA A 79 4.36 4.68 4.72
N ALA A 80 5.69 4.81 4.64
CA ALA A 80 6.60 4.08 5.51
C ALA A 80 6.37 4.49 6.97
N GLY A 81 6.53 3.53 7.89
CA GLY A 81 6.40 3.79 9.32
C GLY A 81 4.96 3.82 9.84
N ILE A 82 4.80 4.42 11.02
CA ILE A 82 3.53 4.44 11.77
C ILE A 82 3.07 5.85 12.14
N GLY A 83 3.75 6.89 11.63
CA GLY A 83 3.35 8.27 11.83
C GLY A 83 1.96 8.60 11.28
N LYS A 84 1.48 9.82 11.55
CA LYS A 84 0.10 10.20 11.26
C LYS A 84 -0.25 10.03 9.78
N LEU A 85 -1.28 9.26 9.50
CA LEU A 85 -1.82 9.01 8.17
C LEU A 85 -2.43 10.30 7.62
N ARG A 86 -2.07 10.63 6.39
CA ARG A 86 -2.50 11.86 5.74
C ARG A 86 -3.30 11.59 4.49
N ASP A 87 -2.83 10.69 3.64
CA ASP A 87 -3.48 10.39 2.36
C ASP A 87 -3.70 8.88 2.20
N VAL A 88 -4.90 8.51 1.74
CA VAL A 88 -5.23 7.13 1.36
C VAL A 88 -6.03 7.06 0.06
N GLY A 89 -5.95 5.93 -0.63
CA GLY A 89 -6.85 5.54 -1.71
C GLY A 89 -7.79 4.41 -1.29
N LEU A 90 -9.06 4.51 -1.65
CA LEU A 90 -10.07 3.46 -1.49
C LEU A 90 -10.73 3.17 -2.84
N VAL A 91 -10.99 1.90 -3.13
CA VAL A 91 -11.63 1.48 -4.39
C VAL A 91 -13.14 1.58 -4.28
N ARG A 92 -13.75 2.47 -5.07
CA ARG A 92 -15.20 2.63 -5.12
C ARG A 92 -15.88 1.31 -5.50
N VAL A 93 -16.91 0.94 -4.75
CA VAL A 93 -17.77 -0.22 -5.04
C VAL A 93 -18.80 0.19 -6.08
N GLY A 94 -18.85 -0.53 -7.19
CA GLY A 94 -19.76 -0.30 -8.31
C GLY A 94 -20.92 -1.30 -8.35
N GLU A 95 -21.91 -0.97 -9.17
CA GLU A 95 -23.02 -1.87 -9.49
C GLU A 95 -22.47 -3.12 -10.20
N GLY A 96 -22.79 -4.31 -9.68
CA GLY A 96 -22.30 -5.60 -10.21
C GLY A 96 -21.05 -6.17 -9.53
N ASP A 97 -20.44 -5.49 -8.55
CA ASP A 97 -19.27 -6.02 -7.81
C ASP A 97 -19.60 -7.25 -6.95
N GLY A 98 -20.89 -7.46 -6.63
CA GLY A 98 -21.37 -8.69 -5.99
C GLY A 98 -21.42 -9.91 -6.92
N GLU A 99 -21.16 -9.72 -8.22
CA GLU A 99 -21.25 -10.76 -9.24
C GLU A 99 -19.90 -10.99 -9.93
N HIS A 100 -19.44 -12.24 -9.90
CA HIS A 100 -18.22 -12.63 -10.58
C HIS A 100 -18.38 -14.01 -11.21
N PRO A 101 -17.97 -14.22 -12.48
CA PRO A 101 -18.15 -15.50 -13.17
C PRO A 101 -17.52 -16.66 -12.41
N PHE A 102 -16.29 -16.46 -11.90
CA PHE A 102 -15.57 -17.51 -11.17
C PHE A 102 -16.16 -17.89 -9.80
N LEU A 103 -17.05 -17.07 -9.21
CA LEU A 103 -17.65 -17.40 -7.91
C LEU A 103 -18.53 -18.66 -7.97
N ALA A 104 -19.17 -18.92 -9.12
CA ALA A 104 -20.02 -20.09 -9.31
C ALA A 104 -19.23 -21.35 -9.69
N GLU A 105 -18.02 -21.21 -10.25
CA GLU A 105 -17.23 -22.33 -10.76
C GLU A 105 -16.51 -23.11 -9.66
N ASN A 106 -15.90 -22.40 -8.70
CA ASN A 106 -15.19 -23.02 -7.57
C ASN A 106 -15.24 -22.14 -6.31
N PRO A 107 -16.38 -22.11 -5.60
CA PRO A 107 -16.56 -21.27 -4.43
C PRO A 107 -15.59 -21.61 -3.29
N ASP A 108 -15.20 -22.87 -3.13
CA ASP A 108 -14.32 -23.32 -2.05
C ASP A 108 -12.88 -22.79 -2.21
N LEU A 109 -12.35 -22.80 -3.44
CA LEU A 109 -11.03 -22.22 -3.74
C LEU A 109 -11.01 -20.73 -3.40
N LEU A 110 -12.03 -20.00 -3.83
CA LEU A 110 -12.14 -18.56 -3.60
C LEU A 110 -12.34 -18.24 -2.11
N ALA A 111 -13.13 -19.04 -1.40
CA ALA A 111 -13.35 -18.89 0.03
C ALA A 111 -12.05 -19.01 0.85
N ARG A 112 -11.15 -19.94 0.48
CA ARG A 112 -9.82 -20.11 1.09
C ARG A 112 -8.89 -18.91 0.86
N GLU A 113 -9.12 -18.16 -0.21
CA GLU A 113 -8.40 -16.91 -0.51
C GLU A 113 -9.05 -15.68 0.13
N GLY A 114 -10.08 -15.91 0.96
CA GLY A 114 -10.84 -14.85 1.63
C GLY A 114 -11.93 -14.22 0.76
N ILE A 115 -12.05 -14.63 -0.50
CA ILE A 115 -13.02 -14.11 -1.47
C ILE A 115 -14.39 -14.76 -1.21
N ARG A 116 -15.45 -13.96 -1.23
CA ARG A 116 -16.82 -14.44 -1.11
C ARG A 116 -17.76 -13.59 -1.97
N LYS A 117 -18.99 -14.06 -2.13
CA LYS A 117 -20.07 -13.20 -2.61
C LYS A 117 -20.26 -12.05 -1.62
N ILE A 118 -20.25 -10.83 -2.15
CA ILE A 118 -20.43 -9.60 -1.39
C ILE A 118 -21.81 -9.01 -1.68
N ASP A 119 -22.38 -8.34 -0.68
CA ASP A 119 -23.48 -7.40 -0.91
C ASP A 119 -22.87 -6.06 -1.31
N ALA A 120 -22.96 -5.71 -2.60
CA ALA A 120 -22.34 -4.50 -3.14
C ALA A 120 -22.91 -3.21 -2.54
N ALA A 121 -24.21 -3.16 -2.23
CA ALA A 121 -24.85 -1.98 -1.65
C ALA A 121 -24.39 -1.80 -0.20
N ARG A 122 -24.38 -2.89 0.58
CA ARG A 122 -23.84 -2.86 1.94
C ARG A 122 -22.35 -2.53 1.93
N PHE A 123 -21.58 -3.08 1.00
CA PHE A 123 -20.14 -2.80 0.94
C PHE A 123 -19.86 -1.35 0.57
N ALA A 124 -20.64 -0.75 -0.33
CA ALA A 124 -20.54 0.66 -0.66
C ALA A 124 -20.83 1.55 0.57
N ASP A 125 -21.87 1.25 1.36
CA ASP A 125 -22.17 1.96 2.61
C ASP A 125 -21.04 1.79 3.65
N GLN A 126 -20.52 0.56 3.83
CA GLN A 126 -19.39 0.30 4.73
C GLN A 126 -18.13 1.06 4.30
N GLN A 127 -17.83 1.13 3.00
CA GLN A 127 -16.73 1.92 2.47
C GLN A 127 -16.91 3.42 2.67
N ALA A 128 -18.13 3.94 2.46
CA ALA A 128 -18.42 5.36 2.69
C ALA A 128 -18.21 5.73 4.17
N ARG A 129 -18.73 4.92 5.09
CA ARG A 129 -18.53 5.12 6.54
C ARG A 129 -17.07 5.01 6.95
N TYR A 130 -16.33 4.08 6.35
CA TYR A 130 -14.90 3.97 6.60
C TYR A 130 -14.15 5.22 6.11
N ALA A 131 -14.48 5.73 4.93
CA ALA A 131 -13.92 6.99 4.41
C ALA A 131 -14.25 8.18 5.33
N GLU A 132 -15.49 8.29 5.81
CA GLU A 132 -15.92 9.32 6.76
C GLU A 132 -15.14 9.23 8.08
N ALA A 133 -14.95 8.01 8.61
CA ALA A 133 -14.18 7.79 9.83
C ALA A 133 -12.72 8.24 9.66
N LEU A 134 -12.10 7.97 8.51
CA LEU A 134 -10.75 8.45 8.20
C LEU A 134 -10.71 9.99 8.06
N GLN A 135 -11.67 10.57 7.34
CA GLN A 135 -11.76 12.01 7.13
C GLN A 135 -11.99 12.79 8.43
N ALA A 136 -12.77 12.24 9.37
CA ALA A 136 -12.95 12.80 10.70
C ALA A 136 -11.64 12.96 11.49
N HIS A 137 -10.61 12.18 11.14
CA HIS A 137 -9.27 12.25 11.73
C HIS A 137 -8.26 13.01 10.85
N GLY A 138 -8.75 13.75 9.85
CA GLY A 138 -7.92 14.59 8.98
C GLY A 138 -7.17 13.83 7.89
N VAL A 139 -7.60 12.60 7.58
CA VAL A 139 -7.07 11.82 6.46
C VAL A 139 -7.80 12.18 5.18
N LYS A 140 -7.07 12.54 4.13
CA LYS A 140 -7.59 12.73 2.79
C LYS A 140 -7.81 11.38 2.10
N VAL A 141 -9.03 11.18 1.60
CA VAL A 141 -9.43 9.95 0.89
C VAL A 141 -9.56 10.24 -0.60
N TYR A 142 -8.84 9.46 -1.40
CA TYR A 142 -8.95 9.43 -2.84
C TYR A 142 -9.78 8.22 -3.28
N TRP A 143 -10.75 8.44 -4.17
CA TRP A 143 -11.55 7.35 -4.73
C TRP A 143 -10.87 6.81 -6.00
N ILE A 144 -10.62 5.50 -5.99
CA ILE A 144 -10.10 4.76 -7.13
C ILE A 144 -11.29 4.12 -7.83
N GLU A 145 -11.49 4.50 -9.09
CA GLU A 145 -12.58 4.01 -9.90
C GLU A 145 -12.03 3.15 -11.03
N PHE A 146 -12.62 1.98 -11.20
CA PHE A 146 -12.38 1.15 -12.37
C PHE A 146 -13.48 1.46 -13.39
N PRO A 147 -13.15 1.99 -14.58
CA PRO A 147 -14.17 2.39 -15.56
C PRO A 147 -14.98 1.20 -16.07
N GLU A 148 -14.37 0.00 -16.08
CA GLU A 148 -14.98 -1.27 -16.45
C GLU A 148 -14.43 -2.38 -15.54
N ARG A 149 -14.97 -3.60 -15.65
CA ARG A 149 -14.45 -4.78 -14.95
C ARG A 149 -12.96 -4.94 -15.27
N LEU A 150 -12.12 -4.95 -14.24
CA LEU A 150 -10.69 -5.15 -14.41
C LEU A 150 -10.40 -6.54 -14.96
N VAL A 151 -9.64 -6.60 -16.06
CA VAL A 151 -9.20 -7.86 -16.68
C VAL A 151 -7.68 -7.95 -16.56
N GLY A 152 -7.23 -9.02 -15.91
CA GLY A 152 -5.84 -9.38 -15.74
C GLY A 152 -5.33 -10.32 -16.82
N ALA A 153 -4.11 -10.83 -16.64
CA ALA A 153 -3.49 -11.78 -17.56
C ALA A 153 -4.25 -13.12 -17.69
N PHE A 154 -5.06 -13.48 -16.67
CA PHE A 154 -5.76 -14.75 -16.58
C PHE A 154 -7.29 -14.60 -16.57
N GLY A 155 -7.80 -13.45 -17.04
CA GLY A 155 -9.22 -13.15 -17.09
C GLY A 155 -9.64 -12.10 -16.07
N PRO A 156 -10.95 -12.00 -15.76
CA PRO A 156 -11.47 -11.01 -14.83
C PRO A 156 -10.86 -11.13 -13.44
N VAL A 157 -10.39 -10.00 -12.89
CA VAL A 157 -9.80 -9.96 -11.55
C VAL A 157 -10.90 -10.02 -10.49
N VAL A 158 -10.80 -11.00 -9.59
CA VAL A 158 -11.86 -11.28 -8.60
C VAL A 158 -11.86 -10.30 -7.44
N ASP A 159 -10.68 -9.88 -6.96
CA ASP A 159 -10.53 -9.06 -5.77
C ASP A 159 -9.99 -7.67 -6.11
N LYS A 160 -10.79 -6.84 -6.80
CA LYS A 160 -10.34 -5.50 -7.21
C LYS A 160 -10.24 -4.49 -6.05
N HIS A 161 -10.82 -4.79 -4.88
CA HIS A 161 -11.00 -3.83 -3.78
C HIS A 161 -9.84 -3.75 -2.79
N ALA A 162 -8.86 -4.66 -2.88
CA ALA A 162 -7.71 -4.68 -1.99
C ALA A 162 -6.64 -3.60 -2.33
N ALA A 163 -7.00 -2.32 -2.26
CA ALA A 163 -6.12 -1.20 -2.65
C ALA A 163 -4.75 -1.15 -1.94
N GLY A 164 -4.61 -1.81 -0.78
CA GLY A 164 -3.39 -1.91 0.01
C GLY A 164 -2.27 -2.76 -0.59
N ASP A 165 -2.40 -3.23 -1.83
CA ASP A 165 -1.34 -3.93 -2.57
C ASP A 165 -0.08 -3.08 -2.80
N LEU A 166 -0.24 -1.77 -2.97
CA LEU A 166 0.91 -0.89 -3.19
C LEU A 166 1.52 -0.47 -1.85
N LEU A 167 2.83 -0.67 -1.71
CA LEU A 167 3.59 -0.08 -0.62
C LEU A 167 4.19 1.26 -1.07
N PHE A 168 3.68 2.36 -0.55
CA PHE A 168 4.27 3.68 -0.81
C PHE A 168 5.44 3.93 0.14
N LEU A 169 6.61 4.20 -0.44
CA LEU A 169 7.80 4.64 0.25
C LEU A 169 8.08 6.10 -0.13
N PRO A 170 8.99 6.80 0.58
CA PRO A 170 9.48 8.08 0.11
C PRO A 170 9.88 8.02 -1.36
N GLY A 171 9.20 8.83 -2.19
CA GLY A 171 9.45 8.94 -3.62
C GLY A 171 8.54 8.13 -4.56
N GLY A 172 7.75 7.17 -4.07
CA GLY A 172 6.84 6.41 -4.94
C GLY A 172 6.39 5.06 -4.41
N ALA A 173 5.84 4.22 -5.28
CA ALA A 173 5.23 2.94 -4.91
C ALA A 173 6.09 1.71 -5.29
N ILE A 174 6.08 0.69 -4.45
CA ILE A 174 6.50 -0.67 -4.81
C ILE A 174 5.28 -1.40 -5.38
N VAL A 175 5.42 -1.93 -6.58
CA VAL A 175 4.40 -2.73 -7.25
C VAL A 175 4.69 -4.21 -6.97
N PRO A 176 3.86 -4.91 -6.18
CA PRO A 176 4.08 -6.29 -5.79
C PRO A 176 3.89 -7.26 -6.96
N LYS A 177 4.34 -8.49 -6.73
CA LYS A 177 3.92 -9.68 -7.50
C LYS A 177 3.42 -10.72 -6.52
N HIS A 178 2.13 -11.00 -6.58
CA HIS A 178 1.44 -11.92 -5.67
C HIS A 178 1.85 -13.38 -5.89
N GLY A 179 1.75 -14.17 -4.82
CA GLY A 179 2.18 -15.58 -4.82
C GLY A 179 1.26 -16.56 -4.12
N THR A 180 0.13 -16.12 -3.56
CA THR A 180 -0.88 -17.07 -3.02
C THR A 180 -1.42 -17.99 -4.12
N ALA A 181 -2.01 -19.13 -3.73
CA ALA A 181 -2.37 -20.19 -4.68
C ALA A 181 -3.38 -19.74 -5.76
N ALA A 182 -4.24 -18.76 -5.49
CA ALA A 182 -5.11 -18.15 -6.50
C ALA A 182 -4.67 -16.76 -6.97
N ALA A 183 -3.40 -16.37 -6.76
CA ALA A 183 -2.89 -15.04 -7.12
C ALA A 183 -3.20 -14.65 -8.56
N GLY A 184 -3.06 -15.58 -9.51
CA GLY A 184 -3.36 -15.34 -10.93
C GLY A 184 -4.79 -14.88 -11.20
N LEU A 185 -5.77 -15.41 -10.46
CA LEU A 185 -7.19 -15.02 -10.56
C LEU A 185 -7.49 -13.77 -9.72
N LYS A 186 -6.85 -13.68 -8.55
CA LYS A 186 -7.15 -12.69 -7.51
C LYS A 186 -6.60 -11.31 -7.82
N SER A 187 -5.38 -11.22 -8.35
CA SER A 187 -4.63 -9.96 -8.30
C SER A 187 -3.78 -9.63 -9.52
N PHE A 188 -3.43 -10.57 -10.40
CA PHE A 188 -2.60 -10.23 -11.56
C PHE A 188 -3.29 -9.19 -12.45
N GLY A 189 -2.68 -8.01 -12.63
CA GLY A 189 -3.26 -6.86 -13.34
C GLY A 189 -3.80 -5.76 -12.40
N ARG A 190 -4.05 -6.07 -11.12
CA ARG A 190 -4.55 -5.12 -10.13
C ARG A 190 -3.47 -4.19 -9.59
N PRO A 191 -2.33 -4.67 -9.06
CA PRO A 191 -1.19 -3.82 -8.69
C PRO A 191 -0.77 -2.88 -9.82
N GLU A 192 -0.73 -3.37 -11.05
CA GLU A 192 -0.30 -2.60 -12.22
C GLU A 192 -1.33 -1.51 -12.56
N TYR A 193 -2.62 -1.81 -12.47
CA TYR A 193 -3.66 -0.80 -12.61
C TYR A 193 -3.58 0.25 -11.51
N LEU A 194 -3.45 -0.17 -10.25
CA LEU A 194 -3.34 0.72 -9.10
C LEU A 194 -2.10 1.64 -9.23
N ALA A 195 -0.97 1.09 -9.68
CA ALA A 195 0.26 1.85 -9.91
C ALA A 195 0.09 2.85 -11.06
N ARG A 196 -0.55 2.44 -12.15
CA ARG A 196 -0.92 3.34 -13.25
C ARG A 196 -1.84 4.45 -12.74
N TRP A 197 -2.87 4.12 -11.96
CA TRP A 197 -3.82 5.09 -11.41
C TRP A 197 -3.10 6.09 -10.50
N ALA A 198 -2.23 5.63 -9.60
CA ALA A 198 -1.45 6.49 -8.71
C ALA A 198 -0.51 7.41 -9.50
N TYR A 199 0.15 6.90 -10.54
CA TYR A 199 0.99 7.71 -11.41
C TYR A 199 0.19 8.77 -12.16
N TRP A 200 -0.92 8.37 -12.78
CA TRP A 200 -1.69 9.25 -13.67
C TRP A 200 -2.50 10.31 -12.93
N ASN A 201 -3.05 9.98 -11.75
CA ASN A 201 -3.94 10.88 -11.03
C ASN A 201 -3.23 11.65 -9.91
N LEU A 202 -2.19 11.05 -9.33
CA LEU A 202 -1.49 11.63 -8.18
C LEU A 202 -0.05 12.02 -8.49
N GLY A 203 0.48 11.69 -9.67
CA GLY A 203 1.87 11.94 -10.03
C GLY A 203 2.86 11.02 -9.31
N LEU A 204 2.41 9.89 -8.73
CA LEU A 204 3.24 9.03 -7.89
C LEU A 204 3.84 7.87 -8.71
N PRO A 205 5.17 7.83 -8.96
CA PRO A 205 5.78 6.83 -9.82
C PRO A 205 6.02 5.49 -9.11
N PRO A 206 6.09 4.38 -9.86
CA PRO A 206 6.67 3.14 -9.36
C PRO A 206 8.18 3.31 -9.08
N LEU A 207 8.64 2.86 -7.92
CA LEU A 207 10.07 2.76 -7.57
C LEU A 207 10.65 1.40 -7.97
N VAL A 208 9.87 0.34 -7.74
CA VAL A 208 10.22 -1.05 -8.07
C VAL A 208 8.95 -1.74 -8.53
N THR A 209 9.08 -2.58 -9.55
CA THR A 209 8.07 -3.58 -9.92
C THR A 209 8.70 -4.94 -9.74
N VAL A 210 8.18 -5.72 -8.80
CA VAL A 210 8.72 -7.04 -8.47
C VAL A 210 8.52 -7.96 -9.67
N ASN A 211 9.60 -8.57 -10.15
CA ASN A 211 9.59 -9.29 -11.41
C ASN A 211 10.39 -10.61 -11.39
N GLY A 212 10.37 -11.31 -12.52
CA GLY A 212 11.01 -12.61 -12.69
C GLY A 212 10.41 -13.66 -11.76
N LYS A 213 11.28 -14.35 -11.02
CA LYS A 213 10.89 -15.36 -10.02
C LYS A 213 10.53 -14.75 -8.66
N GLY A 214 10.72 -13.45 -8.48
CA GLY A 214 10.33 -12.74 -7.28
C GLY A 214 8.83 -12.85 -7.02
N VAL A 215 8.48 -13.11 -5.77
CA VAL A 215 7.14 -12.98 -5.21
C VAL A 215 7.31 -12.10 -3.98
N TRP A 216 6.49 -11.06 -3.89
CA TRP A 216 6.50 -10.17 -2.75
C TRP A 216 5.18 -9.42 -2.71
N GLU A 217 4.54 -9.48 -1.56
CA GLU A 217 3.38 -8.71 -1.18
C GLU A 217 3.71 -7.88 0.08
N PRO A 218 3.06 -6.72 0.27
CA PRO A 218 3.41 -5.82 1.37
C PRO A 218 3.34 -6.47 2.75
N GLY A 219 4.38 -6.20 3.52
CA GLY A 219 4.43 -6.43 4.96
C GLY A 219 3.85 -5.25 5.74
N VAL A 220 4.26 -5.11 7.00
CA VAL A 220 3.80 -4.03 7.88
C VAL A 220 4.99 -3.30 8.50
N PHE A 221 4.90 -1.99 8.64
CA PHE A 221 5.81 -1.26 9.51
C PHE A 221 5.36 -1.40 10.97
N LEU A 222 6.28 -1.68 11.89
CA LEU A 222 5.99 -1.70 13.33
C LEU A 222 6.41 -0.38 14.01
N ALA A 223 7.32 0.35 13.37
CA ALA A 223 7.78 1.69 13.69
C ALA A 223 8.39 2.30 12.41
N ASP A 224 8.81 3.57 12.44
CA ASP A 224 9.45 4.22 11.29
C ASP A 224 10.78 3.58 10.86
N ASP A 225 11.40 2.83 11.76
CA ASP A 225 12.66 2.12 11.54
C ASP A 225 12.52 0.60 11.64
N VAL A 226 11.31 0.05 11.67
CA VAL A 226 11.08 -1.40 11.78
C VAL A 226 10.09 -1.85 10.72
N TYR A 227 10.58 -2.58 9.73
CA TYR A 227 9.76 -3.20 8.70
C TYR A 227 9.65 -4.71 8.93
N CYS A 228 8.43 -5.22 8.92
CA CYS A 228 8.11 -6.61 9.19
C CYS A 228 7.53 -7.27 7.93
N GLN A 229 8.20 -8.30 7.43
CA GLN A 229 7.83 -9.00 6.21
C GLN A 229 7.44 -10.46 6.51
N ALA A 230 6.28 -10.88 5.99
CA ALA A 230 5.95 -12.30 5.90
C ALA A 230 6.79 -12.97 4.81
N ILE A 231 7.40 -14.11 5.14
CA ILE A 231 8.15 -14.97 4.22
C ILE A 231 7.43 -16.31 4.12
N GLY A 232 7.13 -16.73 2.89
CA GLY A 232 6.30 -17.89 2.59
C GLY A 232 5.60 -17.72 1.25
N ALA A 233 4.31 -18.04 1.17
CA ALA A 233 3.54 -17.94 -0.07
C ALA A 233 3.42 -16.50 -0.60
N ALA A 234 3.34 -15.50 0.29
CA ALA A 234 3.20 -14.09 -0.10
C ALA A 234 4.54 -13.36 -0.33
N ALA A 235 5.68 -13.94 0.06
CA ALA A 235 6.98 -13.43 -0.34
C ALA A 235 8.08 -14.49 -0.29
N ASN A 236 8.87 -14.56 -1.36
CA ASN A 236 10.06 -15.41 -1.43
C ASN A 236 11.34 -14.57 -1.35
N GLU A 237 12.50 -15.23 -1.26
CA GLU A 237 13.80 -14.57 -1.14
C GLU A 237 14.10 -13.64 -2.32
N ASP A 238 13.79 -14.06 -3.55
CA ASP A 238 14.02 -13.27 -4.77
C ASP A 238 13.22 -11.96 -4.76
N GLY A 239 11.98 -12.00 -4.29
CA GLY A 239 11.13 -10.82 -4.16
C GLY A 239 11.54 -9.93 -2.98
N TYR A 240 11.87 -10.56 -1.84
CA TYR A 240 12.39 -9.85 -0.67
C TYR A 240 13.65 -9.05 -0.99
N ALA A 241 14.62 -9.67 -1.68
CA ALA A 241 15.87 -9.02 -2.08
C ALA A 241 15.65 -7.80 -2.99
N GLN A 242 14.68 -7.88 -3.92
CA GLN A 242 14.35 -6.76 -4.81
C GLN A 242 13.80 -5.53 -4.06
N VAL A 243 13.15 -5.73 -2.91
CA VAL A 243 12.44 -4.66 -2.20
C VAL A 243 13.22 -4.10 -1.00
N VAL A 244 13.90 -4.95 -0.25
CA VAL A 244 14.57 -4.56 1.01
C VAL A 244 15.64 -3.50 0.78
N ASP A 245 16.46 -3.65 -0.26
CA ASP A 245 17.49 -2.67 -0.59
C ASP A 245 16.86 -1.33 -1.00
N LYS A 246 15.69 -1.38 -1.66
CA LYS A 246 14.94 -0.16 -1.95
C LYS A 246 14.46 0.50 -0.67
N ILE A 247 13.84 -0.24 0.26
CA ILE A 247 13.39 0.28 1.56
C ILE A 247 14.55 0.96 2.30
N LYS A 248 15.71 0.29 2.42
CA LYS A 248 16.91 0.87 3.04
C LYS A 248 17.34 2.17 2.35
N SER A 249 17.37 2.18 1.02
CA SER A 249 17.84 3.34 0.24
C SER A 249 16.99 4.60 0.42
N VAL A 250 15.68 4.45 0.67
CA VAL A 250 14.74 5.60 0.73
C VAL A 250 14.23 5.90 2.14
N CYS A 251 14.29 4.93 3.06
CA CYS A 251 13.88 5.10 4.47
C CYS A 251 15.10 5.28 5.40
N GLY A 252 16.31 4.93 4.95
CA GLY A 252 17.56 5.11 5.67
C GLY A 252 18.25 3.79 6.06
N GLU A 253 19.56 3.88 6.30
CA GLU A 253 20.43 2.75 6.70
C GLU A 253 20.05 2.17 8.08
N GLY A 254 19.37 2.94 8.94
CA GLY A 254 18.96 2.54 10.28
C GLY A 254 17.74 1.60 10.34
N MET A 255 17.25 1.12 9.20
CA MET A 255 16.10 0.22 9.12
C MET A 255 16.42 -1.18 9.69
N SER A 256 15.57 -1.63 10.61
CA SER A 256 15.51 -3.00 11.10
C SER A 256 14.48 -3.81 10.32
N PHE A 257 14.85 -5.02 9.92
CA PHE A 257 13.99 -5.92 9.16
C PHE A 257 13.66 -7.16 9.98
N VAL A 258 12.37 -7.40 10.19
CA VAL A 258 11.83 -8.57 10.87
C VAL A 258 11.22 -9.49 9.83
N ARG A 259 11.55 -10.78 9.88
CA ARG A 259 11.03 -11.77 8.96
C ARG A 259 10.14 -12.73 9.73
N ILE A 260 8.85 -12.72 9.42
CA ILE A 260 7.88 -13.66 9.98
C ILE A 260 7.76 -14.83 9.02
N LEU A 261 8.20 -16.02 9.46
CA LEU A 261 7.92 -17.24 8.72
C LEU A 261 6.45 -17.61 8.92
N THR A 262 5.64 -17.44 7.87
CA THR A 262 4.21 -17.68 7.95
C THR A 262 3.87 -19.13 7.60
N PRO A 263 3.03 -19.83 8.39
CA PRO A 263 2.61 -21.19 8.06
C PRO A 263 1.52 -21.25 6.98
N GLY A 264 0.93 -20.10 6.61
CA GLY A 264 -0.19 -20.03 5.67
C GLY A 264 0.23 -20.19 4.21
N TRP A 265 -0.49 -21.06 3.50
CA TRP A 265 -0.41 -21.24 2.03
C TRP A 265 -1.39 -20.34 1.27
N TRP A 266 -2.41 -19.84 1.97
CA TRP A 266 -3.56 -19.15 1.41
C TRP A 266 -3.63 -17.71 1.91
N GLY A 267 -4.46 -16.90 1.25
CA GLY A 267 -4.70 -15.53 1.67
C GLY A 267 -5.14 -15.42 3.14
N PHE A 268 -6.07 -16.26 3.59
CA PHE A 268 -6.45 -16.38 5.00
C PHE A 268 -7.23 -17.68 5.26
N ASP A 269 -6.77 -18.47 6.23
CA ASP A 269 -7.48 -19.68 6.66
C ASP A 269 -8.47 -19.35 7.79
N ARG A 270 -9.76 -19.58 7.53
CA ARG A 270 -10.84 -19.32 8.49
C ARG A 270 -10.97 -20.38 9.58
N GLU A 271 -10.37 -21.55 9.42
CA GLU A 271 -10.39 -22.58 10.45
C GLU A 271 -9.29 -22.33 11.48
N SER A 272 -8.10 -21.93 11.04
CA SER A 272 -6.96 -21.73 11.96
C SER A 272 -6.66 -20.27 12.27
N GLY A 273 -7.20 -19.31 11.50
CA GLY A 273 -6.89 -17.88 11.60
C GLY A 273 -5.51 -17.49 11.07
N VAL A 274 -4.74 -18.43 10.50
CA VAL A 274 -3.41 -18.15 9.93
C VAL A 274 -3.51 -17.58 8.52
N SER A 275 -2.44 -16.93 8.05
CA SER A 275 -2.40 -16.26 6.75
C SER A 275 -1.00 -16.30 6.16
N ALA A 276 -0.92 -16.20 4.84
CA ALA A 276 0.34 -15.91 4.14
C ALA A 276 0.81 -14.45 4.32
N HIS A 277 -0.08 -13.53 4.73
CA HIS A 277 0.20 -12.09 4.80
C HIS A 277 0.48 -11.63 6.23
N ALA A 278 1.49 -10.76 6.40
CA ALA A 278 1.88 -10.24 7.71
C ALA A 278 0.77 -9.42 8.38
N ASN A 279 0.05 -8.60 7.62
CA ASN A 279 -1.04 -7.75 8.12
C ASN A 279 -2.25 -8.52 8.65
N ASN A 280 -2.36 -9.82 8.39
CA ASN A 280 -3.37 -10.68 9.02
C ASN A 280 -2.86 -11.34 10.30
N LEU A 281 -1.59 -11.18 10.65
CA LEU A 281 -0.96 -11.84 11.80
C LEU A 281 -0.45 -10.83 12.83
N ILE A 282 -0.04 -9.64 12.39
CA ILE A 282 0.49 -8.59 13.24
C ILE A 282 0.17 -7.21 12.66
N ALA A 283 -0.12 -6.25 13.54
CA ALA A 283 -0.19 -4.84 13.21
C ALA A 283 0.45 -3.98 14.31
N PRO A 284 1.07 -2.84 13.93
CA PRO A 284 1.41 -1.82 14.90
C PRO A 284 0.17 -1.26 15.61
N LEU A 285 0.32 -0.94 16.88
CA LEU A 285 -0.64 -0.12 17.64
C LEU A 285 0.02 1.21 18.06
N ASP A 286 1.30 1.15 18.40
CA ASP A 286 2.15 2.26 18.83
C ASP A 286 3.63 1.81 18.70
N VAL A 287 4.60 2.70 18.94
CA VAL A 287 6.04 2.41 18.75
C VAL A 287 6.53 1.18 19.53
N ASP A 288 5.91 0.87 20.66
CA ASP A 288 6.25 -0.24 21.54
C ASP A 288 5.10 -1.25 21.72
N LYS A 289 4.02 -1.15 20.94
CA LYS A 289 2.83 -2.00 21.08
C LYS A 289 2.44 -2.61 19.74
N VAL A 290 2.18 -3.90 19.74
CA VAL A 290 1.67 -4.61 18.56
C VAL A 290 0.40 -5.37 18.90
N LEU A 291 -0.52 -5.42 17.94
CA LEU A 291 -1.64 -6.34 17.91
C LEU A 291 -1.20 -7.58 17.17
N ALA A 292 -1.28 -8.77 17.77
CA ALA A 292 -0.82 -9.99 17.14
C ALA A 292 -1.78 -11.16 17.36
N TYR A 293 -1.85 -12.05 16.37
CA TYR A 293 -2.48 -13.35 16.51
C TYR A 293 -1.42 -14.42 16.84
N PRO A 294 -1.30 -14.87 18.10
CA PRO A 294 -0.15 -15.65 18.54
C PRO A 294 0.04 -16.98 17.79
N ALA A 295 -1.05 -17.67 17.47
CA ALA A 295 -1.00 -18.97 16.78
C ALA A 295 -0.52 -18.86 15.32
N GLY A 296 -0.57 -17.67 14.72
CA GLY A 296 -0.02 -17.42 13.39
C GLY A 296 1.45 -17.00 13.37
N LEU A 297 2.04 -16.66 14.52
CA LEU A 297 3.42 -16.24 14.64
C LEU A 297 4.33 -17.42 15.04
N CYS A 298 5.44 -17.59 14.33
CA CYS A 298 6.44 -18.56 14.74
C CYS A 298 7.13 -18.13 16.07
N LYS A 299 7.70 -19.11 16.76
CA LYS A 299 8.43 -18.91 18.03
C LYS A 299 9.46 -17.78 17.93
N ASP A 300 10.24 -17.74 16.85
CA ASP A 300 11.29 -16.74 16.66
C ASP A 300 10.74 -15.32 16.52
N SER A 301 9.57 -15.17 15.89
CA SER A 301 8.90 -13.86 15.78
C SER A 301 8.43 -13.38 17.16
N ASN A 302 7.83 -14.26 17.96
CA ASN A 302 7.40 -13.93 19.33
C ASN A 302 8.59 -13.59 20.23
N TRP A 303 9.68 -14.35 20.13
CA TRP A 303 10.91 -14.08 20.88
C TRP A 303 11.56 -12.76 20.48
N TRP A 304 11.59 -12.44 19.19
CA TRP A 304 12.09 -11.16 18.71
C TRP A 304 11.28 -9.99 19.27
N LEU A 305 9.94 -10.07 19.22
CA LEU A 305 9.07 -9.03 19.78
C LEU A 305 9.32 -8.83 21.28
N TRP A 306 9.45 -9.93 22.03
CA TRP A 306 9.71 -9.89 23.46
C TRP A 306 11.08 -9.31 23.81
N ASP A 307 12.14 -9.77 23.13
CA ASP A 307 13.53 -9.27 23.31
C ASP A 307 13.64 -7.77 22.99
N LYS A 308 12.88 -7.29 21.99
CA LYS A 308 12.82 -5.87 21.62
C LYS A 308 11.85 -5.04 22.46
N GLY A 309 11.27 -5.64 23.51
CA GLY A 309 10.41 -4.94 24.45
C GLY A 309 9.13 -4.41 23.80
N TYR A 310 8.50 -5.19 22.92
CA TYR A 310 7.14 -4.91 22.47
C TYR A 310 6.14 -5.45 23.49
N ARG A 311 5.12 -4.64 23.81
CA ARG A 311 3.90 -5.12 24.45
C ARG A 311 2.99 -5.74 23.39
N ILE A 312 2.77 -7.04 23.50
CA ILE A 312 1.91 -7.79 22.60
C ILE A 312 0.48 -7.76 23.15
N VAL A 313 -0.45 -7.22 22.37
CA VAL A 313 -1.90 -7.34 22.59
C VAL A 313 -2.38 -8.52 21.75
N GLU A 314 -2.80 -9.60 22.41
CA GLU A 314 -3.19 -10.82 21.73
C GLU A 314 -4.63 -10.76 21.23
N VAL A 315 -4.81 -11.11 19.96
CA VAL A 315 -6.13 -11.28 19.33
C VAL A 315 -6.73 -12.63 19.75
N PRO A 316 -7.97 -12.65 20.30
CA PRO A 316 -8.71 -13.88 20.53
C PRO A 316 -8.95 -14.66 19.23
N TYR A 317 -8.93 -15.99 19.31
CA TYR A 317 -9.18 -16.86 18.16
C TYR A 317 -10.49 -16.53 17.42
N GLU A 318 -11.59 -16.35 18.15
CA GLU A 318 -12.90 -16.07 17.56
C GLU A 318 -12.93 -14.76 16.77
N ASP A 319 -12.35 -13.69 17.33
CA ASP A 319 -12.22 -12.43 16.63
C ASP A 319 -11.32 -12.57 15.39
N GLN A 320 -10.24 -13.34 15.48
CA GLN A 320 -9.31 -13.55 14.37
C GLN A 320 -10.01 -14.20 13.18
N ILE A 321 -10.67 -15.35 13.39
CA ILE A 321 -11.29 -16.12 12.29
C ILE A 321 -12.47 -15.39 11.66
N ALA A 322 -13.21 -14.62 12.46
CA ALA A 322 -14.42 -13.94 12.00
C ALA A 322 -14.15 -12.55 11.42
N HIS A 323 -13.20 -11.80 11.99
CA HIS A 323 -13.09 -10.35 11.78
C HIS A 323 -11.68 -9.85 11.44
N ARG A 324 -10.64 -10.68 11.63
CA ARG A 324 -9.24 -10.38 11.29
C ARG A 324 -8.77 -9.01 11.80
N PRO A 325 -8.91 -8.73 13.10
CA PRO A 325 -8.66 -7.41 13.65
C PRO A 325 -7.20 -6.97 13.56
N THR A 326 -6.25 -7.90 13.34
CA THR A 326 -4.86 -7.59 12.98
C THR A 326 -4.76 -6.82 11.66
N ASN A 327 -5.73 -6.93 10.75
CA ASN A 327 -5.77 -6.15 9.50
C ASN A 327 -6.30 -4.71 9.74
N ALA A 328 -5.80 -4.09 10.81
CA ALA A 328 -6.10 -2.76 11.27
C ALA A 328 -5.30 -1.69 10.53
N VAL A 329 -5.79 -0.46 10.53
CA VAL A 329 -5.05 0.70 10.00
C VAL A 329 -4.68 1.62 11.14
N VAL A 330 -3.38 1.89 11.30
CA VAL A 330 -2.90 2.93 12.21
C VAL A 330 -3.25 4.29 11.62
N ILE A 331 -4.02 5.09 12.35
CA ILE A 331 -4.26 6.49 11.96
C ILE A 331 -3.07 7.32 12.41
N GLU A 332 -2.66 7.18 13.66
CA GLU A 332 -1.40 7.72 14.21
C GLU A 332 -0.97 6.84 15.40
N PRO A 333 0.28 6.93 15.90
CA PRO A 333 0.72 6.08 17.00
C PRO A 333 -0.20 6.21 18.21
N GLY A 334 -0.74 5.09 18.69
CA GLY A 334 -1.73 5.07 19.77
C GLY A 334 -3.19 5.25 19.33
N LEU A 335 -3.48 5.38 18.03
CA LEU A 335 -4.83 5.49 17.47
C LEU A 335 -5.00 4.61 16.22
N VAL A 336 -5.89 3.62 16.31
CA VAL A 336 -6.07 2.62 15.23
C VAL A 336 -7.54 2.44 14.83
N ALA A 337 -7.76 2.18 13.55
CA ALA A 337 -9.04 1.71 13.03
C ALA A 337 -9.08 0.18 13.01
N ILE A 338 -10.09 -0.40 13.68
CA ILE A 338 -10.30 -1.86 13.80
C ILE A 338 -11.74 -2.17 13.39
N ASN A 339 -11.96 -3.36 12.84
CA ASN A 339 -13.31 -3.86 12.56
C ASN A 339 -14.17 -3.81 13.83
N ALA A 340 -15.29 -3.09 13.77
CA ALA A 340 -16.21 -2.88 14.89
C ALA A 340 -16.78 -4.19 15.45
N ALA A 341 -16.80 -5.28 14.69
CA ALA A 341 -17.29 -6.57 15.18
C ALA A 341 -16.32 -7.27 16.15
N ALA A 342 -15.03 -6.95 16.14
CA ALA A 342 -13.99 -7.59 16.98
C ALA A 342 -13.96 -7.00 18.41
N GLN A 343 -15.08 -7.08 19.12
CA GLN A 343 -15.30 -6.39 20.41
C GLN A 343 -14.27 -6.77 21.47
N ALA A 344 -13.96 -8.06 21.63
CA ALA A 344 -12.99 -8.53 22.62
C ALA A 344 -11.58 -8.01 22.31
N THR A 345 -11.21 -7.92 21.04
CA THR A 345 -9.95 -7.30 20.61
C THR A 345 -9.94 -5.81 20.90
N ILE A 346 -11.01 -5.09 20.58
CA ILE A 346 -11.13 -3.65 20.83
C ILE A 346 -10.95 -3.35 22.33
N GLU A 347 -11.58 -4.13 23.20
CA GLU A 347 -11.44 -4.01 24.66
C GLU A 347 -9.98 -4.19 25.10
N ARG A 348 -9.30 -5.22 24.58
CA ARG A 348 -7.87 -5.48 24.89
C ARG A 348 -6.95 -4.37 24.40
N VAL A 349 -7.20 -3.83 23.20
CA VAL A 349 -6.42 -2.72 22.63
C VAL A 349 -6.62 -1.45 23.46
N ARG A 350 -7.86 -1.13 23.85
CA ARG A 350 -8.15 0.00 24.75
C ARG A 350 -7.53 -0.16 26.13
N ALA A 351 -7.57 -1.37 26.70
CA ALA A 351 -6.88 -1.68 27.96
C ALA A 351 -5.35 -1.59 27.85
N ALA A 352 -4.79 -1.61 26.63
CA ALA A 352 -3.39 -1.35 26.37
C ALA A 352 -3.04 0.14 26.25
N GLY A 353 -4.02 1.03 26.41
CA GLY A 353 -3.85 2.49 26.32
C GLY A 353 -3.85 3.01 24.89
N VAL A 354 -4.43 2.26 23.96
CA VAL A 354 -4.52 2.62 22.54
C VAL A 354 -5.98 2.96 22.22
N GLU A 355 -6.19 4.12 21.61
CA GLU A 355 -7.49 4.54 21.13
C GLU A 355 -7.91 3.75 19.89
N VAL A 356 -9.20 3.43 19.80
CA VAL A 356 -9.74 2.62 18.71
C VAL A 356 -10.93 3.32 18.07
N VAL A 357 -10.84 3.49 16.76
CA VAL A 357 -11.93 3.88 15.86
C VAL A 357 -12.59 2.60 15.33
N PRO A 358 -13.73 2.18 15.88
CA PRO A 358 -14.43 1.01 15.39
C PRO A 358 -15.08 1.32 14.03
N VAL A 359 -14.85 0.47 13.03
CA VAL A 359 -15.42 0.60 11.68
C VAL A 359 -16.18 -0.68 11.32
N ASP A 360 -17.46 -0.58 11.00
CA ASP A 360 -18.19 -1.74 10.45
C ASP A 360 -17.68 -2.05 9.04
N TYR A 361 -16.97 -3.16 8.89
CA TYR A 361 -16.29 -3.50 7.64
C TYR A 361 -16.26 -5.01 7.42
N GLY A 362 -17.44 -5.57 7.14
CA GLY A 362 -17.64 -7.02 7.04
C GLY A 362 -17.62 -7.57 5.61
N GLU A 363 -17.95 -6.76 4.60
CA GLU A 363 -18.06 -7.23 3.21
C GLU A 363 -16.70 -7.45 2.53
N HIS A 364 -15.64 -6.76 2.98
CA HIS A 364 -14.30 -6.96 2.41
C HIS A 364 -13.63 -8.24 2.94
N GLY A 365 -13.25 -9.12 2.01
CA GLY A 365 -12.59 -10.40 2.28
C GLY A 365 -11.19 -10.32 2.88
N GLY A 366 -10.57 -9.14 2.97
CA GLY A 366 -9.20 -8.94 3.45
C GLY A 366 -9.03 -8.05 4.69
N GLY A 367 -10.06 -7.37 5.19
CA GLY A 367 -9.92 -6.39 6.29
C GLY A 367 -9.60 -4.96 5.85
N LEU A 368 -9.35 -4.05 6.81
CA LEU A 368 -9.22 -2.60 6.57
C LEU A 368 -7.89 -2.25 5.88
N ALA A 369 -6.77 -2.77 6.38
CA ALA A 369 -5.44 -2.47 5.83
C ALA A 369 -5.32 -2.93 4.37
N SER A 370 -5.82 -4.14 4.06
CA SER A 370 -5.85 -4.65 2.68
C SER A 370 -6.71 -3.78 1.75
N ALA A 371 -7.79 -3.18 2.24
CA ALA A 371 -8.62 -2.28 1.44
C ALA A 371 -8.04 -0.86 1.28
N THR A 372 -7.00 -0.52 2.04
CA THR A 372 -6.50 0.86 2.16
C THR A 372 -5.17 1.03 1.46
N MET A 373 -5.16 1.78 0.36
CA MET A 373 -3.93 2.24 -0.27
C MET A 373 -3.33 3.37 0.57
N GLN A 374 -2.37 3.08 1.44
CA GLN A 374 -1.75 4.11 2.27
C GLN A 374 -0.71 4.87 1.44
N ILE A 375 -0.96 6.16 1.16
CA ILE A 375 -0.17 6.95 0.20
C ILE A 375 0.88 7.80 0.92
N TRP A 376 0.48 8.49 1.99
CA TRP A 376 1.36 9.40 2.71
C TRP A 376 1.10 9.41 4.22
N ARG A 377 2.19 9.34 4.99
CA ARG A 377 2.24 9.55 6.44
C ARG A 377 3.22 10.66 6.79
N ASP A 378 2.96 11.36 7.89
CA ASP A 378 4.00 12.14 8.56
C ASP A 378 5.10 11.22 9.10
N PRO A 379 6.32 11.72 9.33
CA PRO A 379 7.33 11.01 10.11
C PRO A 379 6.75 10.64 11.48
N GLY A 380 6.93 9.37 11.85
CA GLY A 380 6.50 8.78 13.10
C GLY A 380 7.66 8.43 14.02
N PRO A 381 7.36 7.77 15.14
CA PRO A 381 8.35 7.37 16.13
C PRO A 381 9.20 6.19 15.63
N ARG A 382 10.48 6.22 15.99
CA ARG A 382 11.46 5.16 15.75
C ARG A 382 11.63 4.33 17.03
N LYS A 383 11.80 3.02 16.89
CA LYS A 383 11.98 2.08 18.00
C LYS A 383 13.43 2.00 18.48
N PHE A 384 14.41 2.09 17.57
CA PHE A 384 15.82 1.80 17.86
C PHE A 384 16.78 3.00 17.68
N GLY A 385 16.29 4.15 17.22
CA GLY A 385 17.07 5.40 17.15
C GLY A 385 17.20 5.94 15.75
#